data_AF-A0A832G053-F1
#
_entry.id   AF-A0A832G053-F1
#
_cell.length_a   1.000
_cell.length_b   1.000
_cell.length_c   1.000
_cell.angle_alpha   90.00
_cell.angle_beta   90.00
_cell.angle_gamma   90.00
#
_symmetry.space_group_name_H-M   'P 1'
#
loop_
_entity.id
_entity.type
_entity.pdbx_description
1 polymer ?
#
loop_
_entity_poly.entity_id
_entity_poly.type
_entity_poly.pdbx_seq_one_letter_code
_entity_poly.pdbx_strand_id
1 'polypeptide(L)'
;VLIPVITPFINVEAQTLYSCTLRIVAVSSSGTGVLGSLTVRISSSGSGYIFVSTSPAVEVDVQGAARIAVLAASIVGGFNPLVYDYYFIIEAPSIIVGGPSAGAAMALGVLLALRGICPRDFVVTGMINPDTTIGPVGGLKEKLEVTAKAGIRKFIVPYGQLNYAYYERVAVKRGPFILINYIPVTVNLADYGKQLNVDVIEALSLSDLYSQITGENLVFREPISMREEHRGLERVASTLIEEARESINLAVIRGGLNSLLLEARSSLDSALNLSQSGSYYAALLKAIDAGSLAQASMLAYKAYRGELNISMLYSDINATLEIFNSKYSKLEDNDIGIIEAKGLAYTHAWLSILLYNNSRGPLTLNSLISISRSLWEAKASVAILDNAERLGYSLEYSKLKAISTYIVATARSIAAYTNQIYSEANLGEPPSIAIDMAIAASILDDPIASMFLAINSIALIADSIHRSLNTSSDILSYILLLASTTLNKTNSVIAPSLLNASYKLRDYNLAVQSLLLSWALTIIENSTEEAIIKTYIETPTPTAIEARSNQDKTGGLAYIRLLSSYVSNTILIALLLVSILAIAIIIALIAYKKTRLK
;
A
#
# COMPACT_ATOMS: atom_id res chain seq x y z
N VAL A 1 -19.64 -31.40 65.48
CA VAL A 1 -18.80 -31.33 64.27
C VAL A 1 -19.55 -30.44 63.27
N LEU A 2 -19.18 -29.17 63.19
CA LEU A 2 -19.69 -28.22 62.19
C LEU A 2 -18.66 -28.14 61.08
N ILE A 3 -19.03 -28.62 59.90
CA ILE A 3 -18.21 -28.56 58.68
C ILE A 3 -18.51 -27.21 58.03
N PRO A 4 -17.52 -26.33 57.77
CA PRO A 4 -17.77 -25.09 57.05
C PRO A 4 -17.99 -25.41 55.56
N VAL A 5 -19.13 -24.96 55.04
CA VAL A 5 -19.42 -24.95 53.60
C VAL A 5 -18.60 -23.82 52.98
N ILE A 6 -17.55 -24.18 52.24
CA ILE A 6 -16.82 -23.24 51.38
C ILE A 6 -17.66 -23.06 50.12
N THR A 7 -18.35 -21.94 49.99
CA THR A 7 -18.95 -21.53 48.71
C THR A 7 -17.83 -21.11 47.75
N PRO A 8 -17.76 -21.64 46.52
CA PRO A 8 -16.81 -21.17 45.53
C PRO A 8 -17.22 -19.76 45.08
N PHE A 9 -16.43 -18.76 45.41
CA PHE A 9 -16.51 -17.46 44.75
C PHE A 9 -15.97 -17.63 43.32
N ILE A 10 -16.82 -17.39 42.32
CA ILE A 10 -16.37 -17.18 40.94
C ILE A 10 -15.67 -15.82 40.96
N ASN A 11 -14.34 -15.81 41.01
CA ASN A 11 -13.57 -14.62 40.68
C ASN A 11 -13.76 -14.35 39.19
N VAL A 12 -14.68 -13.44 38.86
CA VAL A 12 -14.72 -12.82 37.52
C VAL A 12 -13.59 -11.80 37.52
N GLU A 13 -12.45 -12.13 36.92
CA GLU A 13 -11.43 -11.13 36.61
C GLU A 13 -12.08 -10.02 35.77
N ALA A 14 -12.00 -8.78 36.24
CA ALA A 14 -12.54 -7.64 35.53
C ALA A 14 -11.74 -7.44 34.24
N GLN A 15 -12.35 -7.76 33.10
CA GLN A 15 -11.77 -7.52 31.79
C GLN A 15 -11.57 -6.02 31.59
N THR A 16 -10.34 -5.59 31.26
CA THR A 16 -10.08 -4.17 31.04
C THR A 16 -10.72 -3.77 29.71
N LEU A 17 -11.67 -2.85 29.78
CA LEU A 17 -12.41 -2.35 28.61
C LEU A 17 -11.93 -0.94 28.27
N TYR A 18 -11.23 -0.81 27.14
CA TYR A 18 -10.88 0.48 26.57
C TYR A 18 -12.05 1.01 25.74
N SER A 19 -12.29 2.32 25.76
CA SER A 19 -13.40 2.90 24.99
C SER A 19 -13.09 4.32 24.54
N CYS A 20 -13.43 4.64 23.29
CA CYS A 20 -13.46 6.01 22.79
C CYS A 20 -14.67 6.23 21.87
N THR A 21 -15.39 7.33 22.09
CA THR A 21 -16.50 7.78 21.26
C THR A 21 -16.13 9.05 20.50
N LEU A 22 -16.07 8.94 19.18
CA LEU A 22 -15.80 10.02 18.24
C LEU A 22 -17.09 10.48 17.55
N ARG A 23 -17.12 11.75 17.13
CA ARG A 23 -18.16 12.24 16.21
C ARG A 23 -17.73 11.96 14.78
N ILE A 24 -18.65 11.47 13.98
CA ILE A 24 -18.42 11.19 12.55
C ILE A 24 -19.46 11.92 11.70
N VAL A 25 -19.12 12.15 10.44
CA VAL A 25 -20.03 12.77 9.48
C VAL A 25 -20.14 11.94 8.22
N ALA A 26 -21.33 11.95 7.63
CA ALA A 26 -21.62 11.26 6.39
C ALA A 26 -22.64 12.02 5.56
N VAL A 27 -23.05 11.46 4.43
CA VAL A 27 -24.12 12.00 3.59
C VAL A 27 -25.26 10.97 3.57
N SER A 28 -26.50 11.43 3.71
CA SER A 28 -27.69 10.59 3.60
C SER A 28 -28.04 10.30 2.14
N SER A 29 -28.98 9.37 1.91
CA SER A 29 -29.51 9.08 0.57
C SER A 29 -30.20 10.27 -0.10
N SER A 30 -30.62 11.27 0.67
CA SER A 30 -31.15 12.54 0.15
C SER A 30 -30.07 13.55 -0.26
N GLY A 31 -28.78 13.21 -0.14
CA GLY A 31 -27.66 14.09 -0.46
C GLY A 31 -27.39 15.16 0.61
N THR A 32 -27.92 15.00 1.82
CA THR A 32 -27.71 15.96 2.92
C THR A 32 -26.69 15.41 3.91
N GLY A 33 -25.82 16.25 4.45
CA GLY A 33 -24.89 15.84 5.50
C GLY A 33 -25.62 15.35 6.75
N VAL A 34 -25.01 14.41 7.48
CA VAL A 34 -25.52 13.84 8.73
C VAL A 34 -24.40 13.73 9.75
N LEU A 35 -24.67 14.11 11.00
CA LEU A 35 -23.78 13.89 12.13
C LEU A 35 -24.16 12.57 12.82
N GLY A 36 -23.19 11.70 13.02
CA GLY A 36 -23.31 10.46 13.78
C GLY A 36 -22.24 10.36 14.87
N SER A 37 -22.25 9.22 15.56
CA SER A 37 -21.21 8.86 16.52
C SER A 37 -20.63 7.49 16.21
N LEU A 38 -19.35 7.34 16.51
CA LEU A 38 -18.60 6.10 16.41
C LEU A 38 -18.01 5.80 17.79
N THR A 39 -18.44 4.72 18.42
CA THR A 39 -17.83 4.22 19.65
C THR A 39 -16.99 3.00 19.34
N VAL A 40 -15.70 3.07 19.65
CA VAL A 40 -14.77 1.94 19.60
C VAL A 40 -14.59 1.43 21.02
N ARG A 41 -14.91 0.16 21.27
CA ARG A 41 -14.58 -0.55 22.51
C ARG A 41 -13.60 -1.67 22.23
N ILE A 42 -12.65 -1.86 23.13
CA ILE A 42 -11.62 -2.89 22.98
C ILE A 42 -11.54 -3.70 24.27
N SER A 43 -11.66 -5.00 24.12
CA SER A 43 -11.51 -5.95 25.21
C SER A 43 -10.06 -6.46 25.29
N SER A 44 -9.46 -6.38 26.48
CA SER A 44 -8.05 -6.74 26.73
C SER A 44 -7.71 -8.23 26.66
N SER A 45 -8.69 -9.13 26.57
CA SER A 45 -8.48 -10.58 26.45
C SER A 45 -9.32 -11.16 25.33
N GLY A 46 -8.90 -10.89 24.09
CA GLY A 46 -9.60 -11.30 22.87
C GLY A 46 -8.80 -12.23 21.98
N SER A 47 -9.39 -12.59 20.84
CA SER A 47 -8.80 -13.45 19.80
C SER A 47 -8.66 -12.74 18.44
N GLY A 48 -8.76 -11.41 18.41
CA GLY A 48 -8.73 -10.63 17.19
C GLY A 48 -10.09 -10.51 16.48
N TYR A 49 -11.19 -10.76 17.19
CA TYR A 49 -12.53 -10.64 16.59
C TYR A 49 -12.91 -9.18 16.42
N ILE A 50 -13.59 -8.89 15.31
CA ILE A 50 -14.04 -7.54 14.95
C ILE A 50 -15.55 -7.58 14.79
N PHE A 51 -16.23 -6.82 15.64
CA PHE A 51 -17.68 -6.70 15.67
C PHE A 51 -18.08 -5.32 15.22
N VAL A 52 -19.10 -5.26 14.36
CA VAL A 52 -19.70 -4.00 13.91
C VAL A 52 -21.18 -4.02 14.28
N SER A 53 -21.61 -3.02 15.04
CA SER A 53 -23.00 -2.78 15.41
C SER A 53 -23.42 -1.42 14.90
N THR A 54 -24.54 -1.34 14.18
CA THR A 54 -25.00 -0.08 13.59
C THR A 54 -26.48 0.15 13.85
N SER A 55 -26.84 1.41 14.07
CA SER A 55 -28.22 1.86 14.28
C SER A 55 -28.45 3.21 13.60
N PRO A 56 -29.29 3.31 12.53
CA PRO A 56 -29.94 2.22 11.79
C PRO A 56 -28.93 1.34 11.02
N ALA A 57 -29.39 0.26 10.39
CA ALA A 57 -28.53 -0.62 9.59
C ALA A 57 -27.76 0.17 8.52
N VAL A 58 -26.44 0.00 8.50
CA VAL A 58 -25.54 0.51 7.45
C VAL A 58 -25.24 -0.56 6.41
N GLU A 59 -24.64 -0.17 5.30
CA GLU A 59 -24.15 -1.08 4.26
C GLU A 59 -23.11 -2.08 4.82
N VAL A 60 -23.03 -3.27 4.20
CA VAL A 60 -22.13 -4.39 4.59
C VAL A 60 -20.64 -3.95 4.69
N ASP A 61 -20.33 -2.84 4.03
CA ASP A 61 -19.01 -2.26 3.80
C ASP A 61 -18.28 -1.77 5.06
N VAL A 62 -19.03 -1.49 6.14
CA VAL A 62 -18.46 -1.03 7.41
C VAL A 62 -17.60 -2.11 8.07
N GLN A 63 -17.90 -3.40 7.83
CA GLN A 63 -17.07 -4.51 8.34
C GLN A 63 -15.70 -4.57 7.65
N GLY A 64 -15.65 -4.33 6.34
CA GLY A 64 -14.40 -4.25 5.59
C GLY A 64 -13.53 -3.09 6.08
N ALA A 65 -14.12 -1.89 6.19
CA ALA A 65 -13.45 -0.71 6.70
C ALA A 65 -12.92 -0.90 8.14
N ALA A 66 -13.70 -1.52 9.03
CA ALA A 66 -13.30 -1.81 10.40
C ALA A 66 -12.07 -2.73 10.47
N ARG A 67 -11.99 -3.74 9.59
CA ARG A 67 -10.84 -4.65 9.53
C ARG A 67 -9.58 -3.98 9.02
N ILE A 68 -9.69 -3.11 8.01
CA ILE A 68 -8.57 -2.29 7.55
C ILE A 68 -8.15 -1.30 8.64
N ALA A 69 -9.10 -0.72 9.37
CA ALA A 69 -8.83 0.20 10.46
C ALA A 69 -8.03 -0.46 11.60
N VAL A 70 -8.38 -1.68 12.00
CA VAL A 70 -7.61 -2.43 13.01
C VAL A 70 -6.22 -2.78 12.51
N LEU A 71 -6.08 -3.22 11.25
CA LEU A 71 -4.76 -3.47 10.65
C LEU A 71 -3.92 -2.19 10.67
N ALA A 72 -4.45 -1.08 10.15
CA ALA A 72 -3.74 0.19 10.08
C ALA A 72 -3.35 0.71 11.48
N ALA A 73 -4.27 0.63 12.44
CA ALA A 73 -3.98 0.98 13.83
C ALA A 73 -2.90 0.08 14.44
N SER A 74 -2.89 -1.22 14.13
CA SER A 74 -1.87 -2.15 14.63
C SER A 74 -0.48 -1.88 14.05
N ILE A 75 -0.41 -1.44 12.79
CA ILE A 75 0.85 -1.03 12.14
C ILE A 75 1.37 0.26 12.81
N VAL A 76 0.52 1.28 12.93
CA VAL A 76 0.92 2.60 13.48
C VAL A 76 1.22 2.51 14.98
N GLY A 77 0.37 1.80 15.73
CA GLY A 77 0.47 1.65 17.19
C GLY A 77 1.40 0.53 17.64
N GLY A 78 1.90 -0.30 16.71
CA GLY A 78 2.89 -1.34 17.02
C GLY A 78 2.42 -2.43 17.98
N PHE A 79 1.14 -2.81 17.93
CA PHE A 79 0.56 -3.84 18.80
C PHE A 79 0.09 -5.07 18.01
N ASN A 80 0.03 -6.23 18.68
CA ASN A 80 -0.55 -7.44 18.08
C ASN A 80 -2.09 -7.34 18.07
N PRO A 81 -2.76 -7.30 16.91
CA PRO A 81 -4.21 -7.16 16.89
C PRO A 81 -4.96 -8.39 17.39
N LEU A 82 -4.31 -9.55 17.47
CA LEU A 82 -4.93 -10.84 17.83
C LEU A 82 -5.18 -11.02 19.32
N VAL A 83 -4.63 -10.17 20.19
CA VAL A 83 -4.83 -10.27 21.66
C VAL A 83 -6.04 -9.49 22.15
N TYR A 84 -6.74 -8.80 21.25
CA TYR A 84 -7.87 -7.94 21.55
C TYR A 84 -9.10 -8.31 20.72
N ASP A 85 -10.29 -8.04 21.26
CA ASP A 85 -11.52 -8.02 20.47
C ASP A 85 -12.03 -6.58 20.35
N TYR A 86 -12.49 -6.20 19.15
CA TYR A 86 -12.84 -4.83 18.78
C TYR A 86 -14.34 -4.75 18.51
N TYR A 87 -14.99 -3.73 19.07
CA TYR A 87 -16.39 -3.45 18.86
C TYR A 87 -16.53 -2.03 18.31
N PHE A 88 -16.98 -1.92 17.07
CA PHE A 88 -17.32 -0.66 16.43
C PHE A 88 -18.83 -0.47 16.48
N ILE A 89 -19.28 0.55 17.20
CA ILE A 89 -20.69 0.88 17.39
C ILE A 89 -20.96 2.21 16.69
N ILE A 90 -21.79 2.22 15.66
CA ILE A 90 -22.12 3.41 14.87
C ILE A 90 -23.58 3.78 15.08
N GLU A 91 -23.82 5.02 15.48
CA GLU A 91 -25.17 5.54 15.71
C GLU A 91 -25.40 6.83 14.91
N ALA A 92 -26.50 6.88 14.16
CA ALA A 92 -26.87 8.02 13.33
C ALA A 92 -28.39 8.22 13.28
N PRO A 93 -28.87 9.46 13.04
CA PRO A 93 -30.31 9.75 13.00
C PRO A 93 -31.03 9.24 11.74
N SER A 94 -30.28 8.79 10.72
CA SER A 94 -30.83 8.31 9.46
C SER A 94 -29.90 7.29 8.81
N ILE A 95 -30.40 6.56 7.80
CA ILE A 95 -29.57 5.64 7.01
C ILE A 95 -28.49 6.48 6.30
N ILE A 96 -27.24 6.18 6.64
CA ILE A 96 -26.06 6.78 6.04
C ILE A 96 -25.76 6.07 4.72
N VAL A 97 -25.44 6.83 3.67
CA VAL A 97 -24.93 6.30 2.41
C VAL A 97 -23.39 6.43 2.43
N GLY A 98 -22.69 5.31 2.23
CA GLY A 98 -21.23 5.27 2.15
C GLY A 98 -20.55 4.84 3.45
N GLY A 99 -20.23 3.55 3.55
CA GLY A 99 -19.41 2.94 4.61
C GLY A 99 -17.91 3.29 4.65
N PRO A 100 -17.21 3.60 3.53
CA PRO A 100 -15.76 3.88 3.52
C PRO A 100 -15.28 5.05 4.36
N SER A 101 -16.07 6.13 4.37
CA SER A 101 -15.57 7.46 4.74
C SER A 101 -15.34 7.67 6.24
N ALA A 102 -15.64 6.67 7.06
CA ALA A 102 -15.36 6.61 8.50
C ALA A 102 -14.12 5.76 8.84
N GLY A 103 -13.43 5.18 7.85
CA GLY A 103 -12.28 4.30 8.07
C GLY A 103 -11.16 4.95 8.87
N ALA A 104 -10.80 6.20 8.54
CA ALA A 104 -9.80 6.96 9.30
C ALA A 104 -10.23 7.21 10.75
N ALA A 105 -11.52 7.49 10.98
CA ALA A 105 -12.10 7.67 12.32
C ALA A 105 -12.06 6.37 13.13
N MET A 106 -12.34 5.23 12.51
CA MET A 106 -12.24 3.90 13.14
C MET A 106 -10.81 3.60 13.58
N ALA A 107 -9.85 3.81 12.69
CA ALA A 107 -8.45 3.50 12.99
C ALA A 107 -7.90 4.41 14.09
N LEU A 108 -8.21 5.72 14.03
CA LEU A 108 -7.89 6.66 15.09
C LEU A 108 -8.57 6.27 16.41
N GLY A 109 -9.85 5.89 16.37
CA GLY A 109 -10.61 5.46 17.54
C GLY A 109 -9.98 4.24 18.25
N VAL A 110 -9.39 3.30 17.50
CA VAL A 110 -8.64 2.18 18.08
C VAL A 110 -7.40 2.68 18.83
N LEU A 111 -6.58 3.53 18.20
CA LEU A 111 -5.38 4.09 18.83
C LEU A 111 -5.71 4.89 20.09
N LEU A 112 -6.71 5.78 20.01
CA LEU A 112 -7.16 6.62 21.12
C LEU A 112 -7.74 5.78 22.27
N ALA A 113 -8.55 4.76 21.97
CA ALA A 113 -9.11 3.87 22.98
C ALA A 113 -7.98 3.14 23.75
N LEU A 114 -7.05 2.49 23.05
CA LEU A 114 -5.92 1.81 23.69
C LEU A 114 -5.02 2.77 24.47
N ARG A 115 -4.87 4.02 23.99
CA ARG A 115 -4.11 5.07 24.69
C ARG A 115 -4.81 5.56 25.96
N GLY A 116 -6.12 5.38 26.07
CA GLY A 116 -6.94 5.86 27.19
C GLY A 116 -7.33 7.33 27.09
N ILE A 117 -7.32 7.92 25.89
CA ILE A 117 -7.72 9.30 25.63
C ILE A 117 -8.86 9.34 24.61
N CYS A 118 -9.73 10.35 24.68
CA CYS A 118 -10.82 10.48 23.70
C CYS A 118 -11.25 11.94 23.50
N PRO A 119 -10.44 12.75 22.79
CA PRO A 119 -10.79 14.12 22.42
C PRO A 119 -12.08 14.18 21.58
N ARG A 120 -12.82 15.29 21.68
CA ARG A 120 -14.17 15.45 21.08
C ARG A 120 -14.35 16.72 20.25
N ASP A 121 -13.31 17.54 20.11
CA ASP A 121 -13.34 18.87 19.49
C ASP A 121 -13.10 18.86 17.98
N PHE A 122 -13.16 17.68 17.36
CA PHE A 122 -12.88 17.49 15.94
C PHE A 122 -13.82 16.46 15.30
N VAL A 123 -13.89 16.52 13.97
CA VAL A 123 -14.48 15.49 13.12
C VAL A 123 -13.47 15.15 12.04
N VAL A 124 -13.30 13.86 11.76
CA VAL A 124 -12.47 13.37 10.66
C VAL A 124 -13.33 12.62 9.65
N THR A 125 -13.05 12.81 8.37
CA THR A 125 -13.59 11.98 7.29
C THR A 125 -12.46 11.53 6.37
N GLY A 126 -12.54 10.31 5.87
CA GLY A 126 -11.51 9.71 5.04
C GLY A 126 -11.60 8.19 5.05
N MET A 127 -11.29 7.59 3.91
CA MET A 127 -11.03 6.15 3.87
C MET A 127 -9.71 5.88 4.60
N ILE A 128 -9.53 4.68 5.14
CA ILE A 128 -8.22 4.22 5.61
C ILE A 128 -7.75 3.13 4.66
N ASN A 129 -6.56 3.31 4.10
CA ASN A 129 -5.94 2.32 3.24
C ASN A 129 -5.12 1.31 4.08
N PRO A 130 -4.88 0.09 3.58
CA PRO A 130 -4.09 -0.93 4.30
C PRO A 130 -2.64 -0.52 4.59
N ASP A 131 -2.12 0.47 3.87
CA ASP A 131 -0.81 1.09 4.07
C ASP A 131 -0.82 2.28 5.04
N THR A 132 -1.94 2.46 5.76
CA THR A 132 -2.19 3.52 6.77
C THR A 132 -2.42 4.93 6.21
N THR A 133 -2.43 5.11 4.88
CA THR A 133 -2.73 6.39 4.24
C THR A 133 -4.24 6.69 4.31
N ILE A 134 -4.59 7.97 4.34
CA ILE A 134 -6.00 8.40 4.33
C ILE A 134 -6.44 8.65 2.89
N GLY A 135 -7.39 7.85 2.43
CA GLY A 135 -7.93 7.89 1.07
C GLY A 135 -9.05 8.91 0.89
N PRO A 136 -9.30 9.35 -0.35
CA PRO A 136 -10.24 10.41 -0.65
C PRO A 136 -11.69 10.00 -0.42
N VAL A 137 -12.56 11.00 -0.20
CA VAL A 137 -13.99 10.78 0.01
C VAL A 137 -14.83 11.83 -0.71
N GLY A 138 -16.10 11.50 -0.98
CA GLY A 138 -17.11 12.43 -1.50
C GLY A 138 -17.89 13.17 -0.40
N GLY A 139 -18.68 14.16 -0.82
CA GLY A 139 -19.61 14.90 0.02
C GLY A 139 -18.94 15.84 1.04
N LEU A 140 -17.72 16.30 0.76
CA LEU A 140 -16.93 17.06 1.72
C LEU A 140 -17.57 18.40 2.09
N LYS A 141 -18.23 19.07 1.13
CA LYS A 141 -18.97 20.32 1.37
C LYS A 141 -20.12 20.11 2.37
N GLU A 142 -20.95 19.09 2.13
CA GLU A 142 -22.10 18.75 2.96
C GLU A 142 -21.67 18.31 4.36
N LYS A 143 -20.58 17.53 4.45
CA LYS A 143 -19.97 17.10 5.71
C LYS A 143 -19.41 18.27 6.52
N LEU A 144 -18.75 19.23 5.87
CA LEU A 144 -18.23 20.45 6.50
C LEU A 144 -19.37 21.32 7.03
N GLU A 145 -20.42 21.54 6.25
CA GLU A 145 -21.59 22.32 6.68
C GLU A 145 -22.27 21.72 7.92
N VAL A 146 -22.36 20.39 8.01
CA VAL A 146 -22.91 19.71 9.20
C VAL A 146 -21.96 19.78 10.39
N THR A 147 -20.65 19.70 10.17
CA THR A 147 -19.64 19.91 11.21
C THR A 147 -19.78 21.31 11.82
N ALA A 148 -19.93 22.33 10.99
CA ALA A 148 -20.18 23.70 11.41
C ALA A 148 -21.49 23.85 12.21
N LYS A 149 -22.60 23.29 11.71
CA LYS A 149 -23.90 23.29 12.40
C LYS A 149 -23.84 22.59 13.77
N ALA A 150 -22.98 21.59 13.92
CA ALA A 150 -22.75 20.88 15.18
C ALA A 150 -21.86 21.65 16.18
N GLY A 151 -21.37 22.85 15.81
CA GLY A 151 -20.50 23.70 16.63
C GLY A 151 -19.06 23.16 16.75
N ILE A 152 -18.65 22.27 15.86
CA ILE A 152 -17.32 21.65 15.89
C ILE A 152 -16.38 22.50 15.04
N ARG A 153 -15.23 22.87 15.60
CA ARG A 153 -14.33 23.85 14.99
C ARG A 153 -13.18 23.25 14.17
N LYS A 154 -12.95 21.94 14.25
CA LYS A 154 -11.90 21.26 13.49
C LYS A 154 -12.51 20.18 12.60
N PHE A 155 -12.24 20.27 11.31
CA PHE A 155 -12.68 19.30 10.31
C PHE A 155 -11.48 18.76 9.54
N ILE A 156 -11.13 17.50 9.77
CA ILE A 156 -10.00 16.85 9.12
C ILE A 156 -10.48 16.11 7.87
N VAL A 157 -9.81 16.38 6.74
CA VAL A 157 -10.09 15.80 5.42
C VAL A 157 -8.85 15.10 4.86
N PRO A 158 -9.00 14.21 3.87
CA PRO A 158 -7.87 13.57 3.21
C PRO A 158 -6.96 14.60 2.51
N TYR A 159 -5.66 14.34 2.55
CA TYR A 159 -4.66 15.17 1.87
C TYR A 159 -4.92 15.29 0.37
N GLY A 160 -4.79 16.52 -0.16
CA GLY A 160 -5.02 16.83 -1.57
C GLY A 160 -6.48 17.12 -1.93
N GLN A 161 -7.41 17.11 -0.97
CA GLN A 161 -8.84 17.34 -1.21
C GLN A 161 -9.36 18.73 -0.77
N LEU A 162 -8.48 19.67 -0.39
CA LEU A 162 -8.92 21.05 -0.08
C LEU A 162 -9.61 21.74 -1.26
N ASN A 163 -9.17 21.52 -2.49
CA ASN A 163 -9.87 22.02 -3.68
C ASN A 163 -10.88 20.96 -4.14
N TYR A 164 -12.12 21.10 -3.70
CA TYR A 164 -13.17 20.11 -3.90
C TYR A 164 -14.10 20.50 -5.05
N ALA A 165 -14.17 19.66 -6.08
CA ALA A 165 -15.15 19.80 -7.15
C ALA A 165 -16.44 19.05 -6.79
N TYR A 166 -17.58 19.73 -6.88
CA TYR A 166 -18.90 19.15 -6.70
C TYR A 166 -19.84 19.57 -7.82
N TYR A 167 -20.93 18.84 -8.00
CA TYR A 167 -21.93 19.16 -9.02
C TYR A 167 -23.14 19.85 -8.38
N GLU A 168 -23.40 21.09 -8.75
CA GLU A 168 -24.58 21.80 -8.28
C GLU A 168 -25.80 21.45 -9.14
N ARG A 169 -26.91 21.11 -8.48
CA ARG A 169 -28.19 20.82 -9.14
C ARG A 169 -28.87 22.14 -9.53
N VAL A 170 -28.94 22.40 -10.84
CA VAL A 170 -29.64 23.56 -11.38
C VAL A 170 -30.89 23.10 -12.13
N ALA A 171 -32.06 23.41 -11.58
CA ALA A 171 -33.34 23.14 -12.21
C ALA A 171 -33.64 24.24 -13.26
N VAL A 172 -33.55 23.89 -14.53
CA VAL A 172 -33.86 24.79 -15.64
C VAL A 172 -35.24 24.45 -16.19
N LYS A 173 -36.21 25.34 -16.02
CA LYS A 173 -37.53 25.20 -16.62
C LYS A 173 -37.46 25.55 -18.11
N ARG A 174 -37.76 24.60 -18.99
CA ARG A 174 -37.92 24.82 -20.44
C ARG A 174 -39.32 24.40 -20.87
N GLY A 175 -40.21 25.39 -21.01
CA GLY A 175 -41.62 25.13 -21.34
C GLY A 175 -42.32 24.31 -20.24
N PRO A 176 -43.04 23.23 -20.58
CA PRO A 176 -43.70 22.37 -19.59
C PRO A 176 -42.74 21.41 -18.86
N PHE A 177 -41.46 21.36 -19.23
CA PHE A 177 -40.47 20.45 -18.65
C PHE A 177 -39.54 21.15 -17.66
N ILE A 178 -39.17 20.43 -16.60
CA ILE A 178 -38.10 20.81 -15.66
C ILE A 178 -36.90 19.91 -15.97
N LEU A 179 -35.82 20.50 -16.47
CA LEU A 179 -34.55 19.80 -16.70
C LEU A 179 -33.64 20.02 -15.49
N ILE A 180 -33.11 18.95 -14.91
CA ILE A 180 -32.11 19.04 -13.84
C ILE A 180 -30.74 18.93 -14.49
N ASN A 181 -30.01 20.05 -14.53
CA ASN A 181 -28.63 20.09 -14.97
C ASN A 181 -27.68 19.99 -13.78
N TYR A 182 -26.50 19.42 -14.00
CA TYR A 182 -25.41 19.34 -13.03
C TYR A 182 -24.25 20.16 -13.54
N ILE A 183 -23.92 21.26 -12.85
CA ILE A 183 -22.81 22.14 -13.26
C ILE A 183 -21.65 21.88 -12.29
N PRO A 184 -20.43 21.59 -12.78
CA PRO A 184 -19.28 21.41 -11.91
C PRO A 184 -18.88 22.76 -11.31
N VAL A 185 -18.79 22.80 -9.98
CA VAL A 185 -18.33 23.95 -9.19
C VAL A 185 -17.16 23.49 -8.33
N THR A 186 -16.08 24.26 -8.30
CA THR A 186 -14.94 23.99 -7.41
C THR A 186 -14.98 24.94 -6.22
N VAL A 187 -14.88 24.40 -5.02
CA VAL A 187 -14.82 25.15 -3.77
C VAL A 187 -13.50 24.84 -3.06
N ASN A 188 -12.84 25.88 -2.54
CA ASN A 188 -11.75 25.70 -1.60
C ASN A 188 -12.35 25.48 -0.19
N LEU A 189 -12.20 24.27 0.35
CA LEU A 189 -12.78 23.87 1.62
C LEU A 189 -12.18 24.64 2.81
N ALA A 190 -10.90 25.06 2.75
CA ALA A 190 -10.31 25.86 3.82
C ALA A 190 -10.94 27.24 3.90
N ASP A 191 -11.14 27.90 2.76
CA ASP A 191 -11.79 29.22 2.72
C ASP A 191 -13.28 29.12 3.09
N TYR A 192 -13.96 28.09 2.58
CA TYR A 192 -15.36 27.85 2.92
C TYR A 192 -15.55 27.50 4.40
N GLY A 193 -14.64 26.70 4.97
CA GLY A 193 -14.63 26.36 6.39
C GLY A 193 -14.46 27.60 7.27
N LYS A 194 -13.55 28.51 6.92
CA LYS A 194 -13.36 29.79 7.65
C LYS A 194 -14.64 30.62 7.68
N GLN A 195 -15.40 30.67 6.57
CA GLN A 195 -16.70 31.36 6.53
C GLN A 195 -17.72 30.73 7.50
N LEU A 196 -17.60 29.42 7.74
CA LEU A 196 -18.45 28.65 8.65
C LEU A 196 -17.87 28.55 10.08
N ASN A 197 -16.76 29.24 10.37
CA ASN A 197 -16.04 29.16 11.64
C ASN A 197 -15.52 27.74 11.98
N VAL A 198 -15.02 27.04 10.96
CA VAL A 198 -14.42 25.71 11.04
C VAL A 198 -13.05 25.71 10.36
N ASP A 199 -12.01 25.30 11.08
CA ASP A 199 -10.68 25.06 10.55
C ASP A 199 -10.66 23.71 9.82
N VAL A 200 -10.41 23.75 8.53
CA VAL A 200 -10.26 22.54 7.70
C VAL A 200 -8.78 22.19 7.58
N ILE A 201 -8.43 20.98 7.99
CA ILE A 201 -7.04 20.50 8.07
C ILE A 201 -6.91 19.24 7.24
N GLU A 202 -5.80 19.10 6.51
CA GLU A 202 -5.50 17.89 5.76
C GLU A 202 -4.73 16.90 6.63
N ALA A 203 -5.03 15.61 6.47
CA ALA A 203 -4.22 14.54 7.01
C ALA A 203 -3.85 13.55 5.91
N LEU A 204 -2.56 13.24 5.79
CA LEU A 204 -2.04 12.32 4.79
C LEU A 204 -2.17 10.86 5.23
N SER A 205 -2.00 10.59 6.51
CA SER A 205 -1.97 9.24 7.08
C SER A 205 -2.56 9.18 8.47
N LEU A 206 -2.78 7.96 8.96
CA LEU A 206 -3.22 7.72 10.33
C LEU A 206 -2.22 8.23 11.38
N SER A 207 -0.93 8.17 11.09
CA SER A 207 0.12 8.69 11.99
C SER A 207 0.08 10.21 12.09
N ASP A 208 -0.02 10.89 10.95
CA ASP A 208 -0.21 12.34 10.86
C ASP A 208 -1.48 12.76 11.61
N LEU A 209 -2.61 12.09 11.32
CA LEU A 209 -3.88 12.31 12.02
C LEU A 209 -3.74 12.11 13.54
N TYR A 210 -3.10 11.03 14.00
CA TYR A 210 -2.90 10.79 15.42
C TYR A 210 -2.10 11.94 16.06
N SER A 211 -0.98 12.34 15.45
CA SER A 211 -0.14 13.42 15.95
C SER A 211 -0.84 14.78 15.97
N GLN A 212 -1.66 15.09 14.96
CA GLN A 212 -2.48 16.31 14.95
C GLN A 212 -3.49 16.37 16.10
N ILE A 213 -4.01 15.21 16.53
CA ILE A 213 -5.04 15.12 17.57
C ILE A 213 -4.46 15.02 18.98
N THR A 214 -3.38 14.26 19.17
CA THR A 214 -2.80 13.99 20.49
C THR A 214 -1.65 14.94 20.84
N GLY A 215 -1.02 15.56 19.84
CA GLY A 215 0.25 16.27 19.98
C GLY A 215 1.47 15.35 20.14
N GLU A 216 1.27 14.03 20.14
CA GLU A 216 2.32 13.03 20.24
C GLU A 216 2.84 12.69 18.84
N ASN A 217 4.13 12.91 18.58
CA ASN A 217 4.75 12.55 17.31
C ASN A 217 5.22 11.10 17.34
N LEU A 218 4.98 10.37 16.25
CA LEU A 218 5.61 9.07 16.07
C LEU A 218 7.08 9.24 15.69
N VAL A 219 7.93 8.44 16.33
CA VAL A 219 9.36 8.41 15.99
C VAL A 219 9.56 7.55 14.76
N PHE A 220 9.73 8.21 13.63
CA PHE A 220 10.16 7.56 12.40
C PHE A 220 11.68 7.39 12.40
N ARG A 221 12.15 6.24 11.92
CA ARG A 221 13.58 6.01 11.68
C ARG A 221 13.87 6.14 10.19
N GLU A 222 14.83 7.00 9.86
CA GLU A 222 15.33 7.13 8.49
C GLU A 222 15.82 5.77 7.99
N PRO A 223 15.65 5.48 6.68
CA PRO A 223 16.17 4.27 6.09
C PRO A 223 17.68 4.20 6.27
N ILE A 224 18.12 3.25 7.10
CA ILE A 224 19.53 2.89 7.24
C ILE A 224 20.07 2.62 5.83
N SER A 225 21.27 3.10 5.53
CA SER A 225 21.98 2.90 4.25
C SER A 225 21.70 1.50 3.67
N MET A 226 20.81 1.44 2.67
CA MET A 226 20.23 0.22 2.12
C MET A 226 21.19 -0.51 1.18
N ARG A 227 22.37 -0.91 1.67
CA ARG A 227 23.09 -2.00 1.02
C ARG A 227 22.43 -3.30 1.48
N GLU A 228 21.83 -4.04 0.56
CA GLU A 228 21.32 -5.37 0.86
C GLU A 228 22.51 -6.29 1.19
N GLU A 229 22.45 -6.99 2.33
CA GLU A 229 23.43 -8.04 2.68
C GLU A 229 22.90 -9.44 2.34
N HIS A 230 21.80 -9.53 1.57
CA HIS A 230 21.15 -10.80 1.25
C HIS A 230 21.89 -11.57 0.14
N ARG A 231 22.88 -12.37 0.53
CA ARG A 231 23.70 -13.19 -0.37
C ARG A 231 22.89 -14.17 -1.24
N GLY A 232 21.81 -14.74 -0.71
CA GLY A 232 20.86 -15.54 -1.50
C GLY A 232 20.31 -14.79 -2.72
N LEU A 233 19.68 -13.63 -2.53
CA LEU A 233 19.12 -12.81 -3.61
C LEU A 233 20.19 -12.26 -4.56
N GLU A 234 21.39 -11.96 -4.07
CA GLU A 234 22.53 -11.59 -4.92
C GLU A 234 22.85 -12.69 -5.94
N ARG A 235 22.90 -13.96 -5.50
CA ARG A 235 23.13 -15.10 -6.40
C ARG A 235 21.99 -15.29 -7.38
N VAL A 236 20.74 -15.13 -6.94
CA VAL A 236 19.56 -15.22 -7.84
C VAL A 236 19.62 -14.14 -8.91
N ALA A 237 19.84 -12.88 -8.52
CA ALA A 237 19.95 -11.76 -9.45
C ALA A 237 21.07 -11.97 -10.47
N SER A 238 22.25 -12.41 -10.00
CA SER A 238 23.39 -12.71 -10.87
C SER A 238 23.07 -13.80 -11.90
N THR A 239 22.44 -14.90 -11.47
CA THR A 239 22.02 -15.98 -12.37
C THR A 239 21.04 -15.48 -13.44
N LEU A 240 19.98 -14.76 -13.04
CA LEU A 240 18.98 -14.30 -14.00
C LEU A 240 19.50 -13.20 -14.94
N ILE A 241 20.42 -12.35 -14.48
CA ILE A 241 21.08 -11.35 -15.33
C ILE A 241 21.86 -12.04 -16.46
N GLU A 242 22.64 -13.07 -16.13
CA GLU A 242 23.42 -13.78 -17.14
C GLU A 242 22.53 -14.59 -18.08
N GLU A 243 21.49 -15.27 -17.58
CA GLU A 243 20.49 -15.90 -18.46
C GLU A 243 19.79 -14.87 -19.37
N ALA A 244 19.46 -13.68 -18.87
CA ALA A 244 18.81 -12.63 -19.66
C ALA A 244 19.74 -12.11 -20.76
N ARG A 245 21.03 -11.94 -20.43
CA ARG A 245 22.08 -11.59 -21.41
C ARG A 245 22.18 -12.63 -22.52
N GLU A 246 22.21 -13.92 -22.18
CA GLU A 246 22.23 -15.01 -23.15
C GLU A 246 20.98 -15.00 -24.04
N SER A 247 19.79 -14.81 -23.44
CA SER A 247 18.52 -14.70 -24.18
C SER A 247 18.54 -13.53 -25.17
N ILE A 248 19.07 -12.37 -24.78
CA ILE A 248 19.24 -11.20 -25.67
C ILE A 248 20.20 -11.53 -26.82
N ASN A 249 21.35 -12.15 -26.52
CA ASN A 249 22.32 -12.53 -27.56
C ASN A 249 21.71 -13.50 -28.58
N LEU A 250 20.98 -14.51 -28.11
CA LEU A 250 20.25 -15.45 -28.96
C LEU A 250 19.19 -14.74 -29.80
N ALA A 251 18.46 -13.80 -29.21
CA ALA A 251 17.43 -13.04 -29.90
C ALA A 251 18.00 -12.14 -31.00
N VAL A 252 19.17 -11.52 -30.77
CA VAL A 252 19.91 -10.76 -31.78
C VAL A 252 20.34 -11.66 -32.94
N ILE A 253 20.95 -12.81 -32.64
CA ILE A 253 21.42 -13.77 -33.66
C ILE A 253 20.25 -14.28 -34.51
N ARG A 254 19.08 -14.49 -33.89
CA ARG A 254 17.88 -15.02 -34.55
C ARG A 254 17.02 -13.95 -35.24
N GLY A 255 17.47 -12.69 -35.28
CA GLY A 255 16.76 -11.61 -35.96
C GLY A 255 15.47 -11.18 -35.26
N GLY A 256 15.43 -11.24 -33.93
CA GLY A 256 14.30 -10.81 -33.11
C GLY A 256 13.84 -9.38 -33.42
N LEU A 257 12.58 -9.08 -33.08
CA LEU A 257 12.02 -7.74 -33.25
C LEU A 257 12.84 -6.67 -32.51
N ASN A 258 13.36 -5.70 -33.28
CA ASN A 258 14.27 -4.67 -32.78
C ASN A 258 13.69 -3.80 -31.65
N SER A 259 12.41 -3.45 -31.68
CA SER A 259 11.79 -2.63 -30.62
C SER A 259 11.88 -3.30 -29.25
N LEU A 260 11.46 -4.57 -29.17
CA LEU A 260 11.55 -5.36 -27.94
C LEU A 260 12.99 -5.62 -27.51
N LEU A 261 13.93 -5.78 -28.46
CA LEU A 261 15.35 -5.95 -28.15
C LEU A 261 15.98 -4.70 -27.52
N LEU A 262 15.56 -3.51 -27.95
CA LEU A 262 16.02 -2.25 -27.35
C LEU A 262 15.52 -2.12 -25.91
N GLU A 263 14.24 -2.42 -25.66
CA GLU A 263 13.67 -2.43 -24.31
C GLU A 263 14.34 -3.49 -23.42
N ALA A 264 14.59 -4.70 -23.96
CA ALA A 264 15.29 -5.77 -23.25
C ALA A 264 16.70 -5.36 -22.82
N ARG A 265 17.47 -4.71 -23.71
CA ARG A 265 18.82 -4.21 -23.40
C ARG A 265 18.78 -3.11 -22.33
N SER A 266 17.86 -2.16 -22.45
CA SER A 266 17.65 -1.11 -21.44
C SER A 266 17.35 -1.69 -20.06
N SER A 267 16.51 -2.73 -20.02
CA SER A 267 16.21 -3.43 -18.76
C SER A 267 17.40 -4.22 -18.22
N LEU A 268 18.21 -4.86 -19.08
CA LEU A 268 19.44 -5.54 -18.66
C LEU A 268 20.46 -4.56 -18.08
N ASP A 269 20.66 -3.40 -18.73
CA ASP A 269 21.57 -2.36 -18.23
C ASP A 269 21.10 -1.83 -16.86
N SER A 270 19.79 -1.66 -16.70
CA SER A 270 19.19 -1.31 -15.41
C SER A 270 19.44 -2.40 -14.36
N ALA A 271 19.27 -3.68 -14.70
CA ALA A 271 19.53 -4.80 -13.79
C ALA A 271 21.00 -4.84 -13.33
N LEU A 272 21.95 -4.63 -14.25
CA LEU A 272 23.38 -4.58 -13.94
C LEU A 272 23.72 -3.41 -12.99
N ASN A 273 23.19 -2.22 -13.25
CA ASN A 273 23.41 -1.06 -12.40
C ASN A 273 22.82 -1.26 -10.99
N LEU A 274 21.62 -1.83 -10.90
CA LEU A 274 20.96 -2.12 -9.63
C LEU A 274 21.74 -3.16 -8.82
N SER A 275 22.21 -4.23 -9.46
CA SER A 275 23.05 -5.27 -8.86
C SER A 275 24.35 -4.69 -8.31
N GLN A 276 25.06 -3.85 -9.10
CA GLN A 276 26.28 -3.17 -8.66
C GLN A 276 26.04 -2.21 -7.48
N SER A 277 24.84 -1.63 -7.39
CA SER A 277 24.46 -0.76 -6.27
C SER A 277 23.99 -1.51 -5.02
N GLY A 278 23.94 -2.85 -5.04
CA GLY A 278 23.49 -3.69 -3.93
C GLY A 278 21.97 -3.72 -3.76
N SER A 279 21.20 -3.54 -4.84
CA SER A 279 19.74 -3.75 -4.87
C SER A 279 19.41 -4.97 -5.70
N TYR A 280 19.58 -6.14 -5.10
CA TYR A 280 19.55 -7.42 -5.79
C TYR A 280 18.14 -7.84 -6.16
N TYR A 281 17.13 -7.57 -5.32
CA TYR A 281 15.75 -7.87 -5.70
C TYR A 281 15.27 -6.98 -6.86
N ALA A 282 15.63 -5.69 -6.87
CA ALA A 282 15.33 -4.81 -8.00
C ALA A 282 16.03 -5.27 -9.29
N ALA A 283 17.30 -5.70 -9.17
CA ALA A 283 18.07 -6.24 -10.27
C ALA A 283 17.45 -7.53 -10.82
N LEU A 284 17.00 -8.43 -9.95
CA LEU A 284 16.24 -9.63 -10.28
C LEU A 284 14.99 -9.27 -11.10
N LEU A 285 14.16 -8.34 -10.63
CA LEU A 285 12.95 -7.93 -11.35
C LEU A 285 13.25 -7.39 -12.75
N LYS A 286 14.31 -6.57 -12.89
CA LYS A 286 14.76 -6.03 -14.18
C LYS A 286 15.40 -7.08 -15.09
N ALA A 287 15.99 -8.13 -14.53
CA ALA A 287 16.48 -9.27 -15.29
C ALA A 287 15.33 -10.11 -15.86
N ILE A 288 14.27 -10.35 -15.08
CA ILE A 288 13.04 -11.01 -15.55
C ILE A 288 12.39 -10.17 -16.67
N ASP A 289 12.37 -8.83 -16.56
CA ASP A 289 11.89 -7.92 -17.63
C ASP A 289 12.74 -8.12 -18.90
N ALA A 290 14.06 -8.03 -18.78
CA ALA A 290 15.00 -8.14 -19.91
C ALA A 290 14.88 -9.49 -20.64
N GLY A 291 14.89 -10.58 -19.88
CA GLY A 291 14.80 -11.93 -20.41
C GLY A 291 13.45 -12.20 -21.08
N SER A 292 12.36 -11.75 -20.48
CA SER A 292 11.01 -11.95 -21.03
C SER A 292 10.79 -11.17 -22.33
N LEU A 293 11.29 -9.94 -22.44
CA LEU A 293 11.24 -9.13 -23.66
C LEU A 293 12.10 -9.73 -24.78
N ALA A 294 13.30 -10.24 -24.46
CA ALA A 294 14.16 -10.92 -25.43
C ALA A 294 13.52 -12.21 -25.97
N GLN A 295 12.91 -13.00 -25.09
CA GLN A 295 12.16 -14.20 -25.45
C GLN A 295 10.96 -13.86 -26.35
N ALA A 296 10.16 -12.88 -25.94
CA ALA A 296 9.00 -12.43 -26.71
C ALA A 296 9.40 -11.88 -28.08
N SER A 297 10.54 -11.17 -28.17
CA SER A 297 11.11 -10.69 -29.43
C SER A 297 11.39 -11.81 -30.42
N MET A 298 11.98 -12.93 -29.96
CA MET A 298 12.20 -14.12 -30.79
C MET A 298 10.89 -14.77 -31.22
N LEU A 299 9.93 -14.91 -30.31
CA LEU A 299 8.64 -15.53 -30.61
C LEU A 299 7.83 -14.70 -31.61
N ALA A 300 7.82 -13.38 -31.45
CA ALA A 300 7.16 -12.45 -32.37
C ALA A 300 7.76 -12.53 -33.77
N TYR A 301 9.09 -12.62 -33.88
CA TYR A 301 9.76 -12.80 -35.17
C TYR A 301 9.41 -14.15 -35.82
N LYS A 302 9.39 -15.24 -35.05
CA LYS A 302 8.93 -16.55 -35.55
C LYS A 302 7.47 -16.53 -35.98
N ALA A 303 6.60 -15.84 -35.24
CA ALA A 303 5.19 -15.68 -35.58
C ALA A 303 5.02 -14.94 -36.91
N TYR A 304 5.77 -13.85 -37.12
CA TYR A 304 5.78 -13.10 -38.38
C TYR A 304 6.18 -13.97 -39.58
N ARG A 305 7.07 -14.95 -39.38
CA ARG A 305 7.50 -15.91 -40.41
C ARG A 305 6.58 -17.12 -40.57
N GLY A 306 5.54 -17.28 -39.75
CA GLY A 306 4.70 -18.47 -39.73
C GLY A 306 5.39 -19.71 -39.14
N GLU A 307 6.47 -19.52 -38.39
CA GLU A 307 7.34 -20.57 -37.81
C GLU A 307 7.15 -20.70 -36.29
N LEU A 308 6.14 -20.06 -35.71
CA LEU A 308 5.91 -20.08 -34.27
C LEU A 308 5.49 -21.46 -33.80
N ASN A 309 6.31 -22.05 -32.92
CA ASN A 309 5.92 -23.18 -32.10
C ASN A 309 5.92 -22.75 -30.62
N ILE A 310 4.72 -22.50 -30.09
CA ILE A 310 4.52 -22.11 -28.69
C ILE A 310 4.40 -23.31 -27.74
N SER A 311 4.20 -24.53 -28.25
CA SER A 311 4.05 -25.73 -27.40
C SER A 311 5.31 -26.05 -26.62
N MET A 312 6.49 -25.79 -27.20
CA MET A 312 7.77 -25.91 -26.50
C MET A 312 7.83 -24.98 -25.29
N LEU A 313 7.40 -23.72 -25.44
CA LEU A 313 7.41 -22.76 -24.33
C LEU A 313 6.44 -23.20 -23.21
N TYR A 314 5.26 -23.68 -23.56
CA TYR A 314 4.33 -24.23 -22.58
C TYR A 314 4.93 -25.46 -21.85
N SER A 315 5.65 -26.31 -22.57
CA SER A 315 6.36 -27.45 -21.99
C SER A 315 7.47 -27.01 -21.04
N ASP A 316 8.26 -26.01 -21.41
CA ASP A 316 9.35 -25.48 -20.58
C ASP A 316 8.81 -24.85 -19.29
N ILE A 317 7.69 -24.13 -19.37
CA ILE A 317 7.02 -23.55 -18.19
C ILE A 317 6.52 -24.66 -17.26
N ASN A 318 5.81 -25.66 -17.80
CA ASN A 318 5.30 -26.77 -17.00
C ASN A 318 6.44 -27.54 -16.32
N ALA A 319 7.51 -27.86 -17.05
CA ALA A 319 8.68 -28.54 -16.49
C ALA A 319 9.36 -27.71 -15.38
N THR A 320 9.47 -26.39 -15.57
CA THR A 320 10.03 -25.49 -14.56
C THR A 320 9.15 -25.42 -13.30
N LEU A 321 7.83 -25.38 -13.46
CA LEU A 321 6.88 -25.41 -12.34
C LEU A 321 6.85 -26.76 -11.61
N GLU A 322 7.07 -27.88 -12.31
CA GLU A 322 7.26 -29.19 -11.69
C GLU A 322 8.53 -29.23 -10.82
N ILE A 323 9.63 -28.63 -11.30
CA ILE A 323 10.86 -28.47 -10.52
C ILE A 323 10.59 -27.62 -9.27
N PHE A 324 9.89 -26.48 -9.42
CA PHE A 324 9.48 -25.64 -8.30
C PHE A 324 8.67 -26.44 -7.27
N ASN A 325 7.62 -27.16 -7.69
CA ASN A 325 6.77 -27.95 -6.79
C ASN A 325 7.57 -29.02 -6.04
N SER A 326 8.50 -29.69 -6.72
CA SER A 326 9.36 -30.71 -6.09
C SER A 326 10.28 -30.11 -5.03
N LYS A 327 10.85 -28.91 -5.28
CA LYS A 327 11.71 -28.22 -4.32
C LYS A 327 10.91 -27.63 -3.16
N TYR A 328 9.81 -26.96 -3.46
CA TYR A 328 8.94 -26.29 -2.49
C TYR A 328 8.40 -27.26 -1.43
N SER A 329 7.94 -28.44 -1.86
CA SER A 329 7.40 -29.48 -0.98
C SER A 329 8.44 -30.15 -0.10
N LYS A 330 9.72 -30.21 -0.52
CA LYS A 330 10.81 -30.80 0.26
C LYS A 330 11.44 -29.83 1.26
N LEU A 331 11.21 -28.53 1.07
CA LEU A 331 11.79 -27.48 1.90
C LEU A 331 10.90 -27.25 3.13
N GLU A 332 10.97 -28.16 4.10
CA GLU A 332 10.28 -28.03 5.39
C GLU A 332 11.25 -27.54 6.46
N ASP A 333 11.19 -26.24 6.75
CA ASP A 333 12.01 -25.59 7.77
C ASP A 333 11.23 -24.42 8.38
N ASN A 334 11.39 -24.22 9.68
CA ASN A 334 10.78 -23.10 10.42
C ASN A 334 11.73 -21.90 10.54
N ASP A 335 12.93 -21.97 9.97
CA ASP A 335 13.85 -20.84 9.89
C ASP A 335 13.26 -19.70 9.05
N ILE A 336 13.31 -18.47 9.56
CA ILE A 336 12.73 -17.28 8.93
C ILE A 336 13.28 -17.06 7.51
N GLY A 337 14.57 -17.29 7.27
CA GLY A 337 15.15 -17.11 5.94
C GLY A 337 14.59 -18.10 4.91
N ILE A 338 14.31 -19.33 5.35
CA ILE A 338 13.66 -20.34 4.52
C ILE A 338 12.18 -20.01 4.31
N ILE A 339 11.46 -19.59 5.36
CA ILE A 339 10.04 -19.19 5.28
C ILE A 339 9.86 -18.03 4.30
N GLU A 340 10.68 -16.99 4.40
CA GLU A 340 10.58 -15.83 3.52
C GLU A 340 10.95 -16.18 2.07
N ALA A 341 12.00 -16.96 1.85
CA ALA A 341 12.38 -17.43 0.52
C ALA A 341 11.27 -18.30 -0.11
N LYS A 342 10.64 -19.20 0.67
CA LYS A 342 9.48 -19.98 0.22
C LYS A 342 8.31 -19.07 -0.18
N GLY A 343 7.96 -18.13 0.69
CA GLY A 343 6.88 -17.18 0.42
C GLY A 343 7.11 -16.37 -0.84
N LEU A 344 8.30 -15.78 -0.98
CA LEU A 344 8.68 -15.01 -2.16
C LEU A 344 8.67 -15.87 -3.43
N ALA A 345 9.30 -17.04 -3.41
CA ALA A 345 9.30 -17.96 -4.54
C ALA A 345 7.88 -18.39 -4.93
N TYR A 346 6.99 -18.62 -3.97
CA TYR A 346 5.60 -18.98 -4.23
C TYR A 346 4.85 -17.86 -4.96
N THR A 347 5.09 -16.58 -4.61
CA THR A 347 4.46 -15.47 -5.33
C THR A 347 4.89 -15.41 -6.80
N HIS A 348 6.17 -15.65 -7.10
CA HIS A 348 6.68 -15.74 -8.48
C HIS A 348 6.09 -16.94 -9.24
N ALA A 349 6.03 -18.12 -8.60
CA ALA A 349 5.43 -19.31 -9.20
C ALA A 349 3.93 -19.12 -9.48
N TRP A 350 3.19 -18.50 -8.56
CA TRP A 350 1.78 -18.20 -8.74
C TRP A 350 1.54 -17.19 -9.87
N LEU A 351 2.35 -16.12 -9.93
CA LEU A 351 2.29 -15.15 -11.03
C LEU A 351 2.60 -15.81 -12.38
N SER A 352 3.56 -16.74 -12.42
CA SER A 352 3.85 -17.55 -13.59
C SER A 352 2.60 -18.32 -14.08
N ILE A 353 1.90 -19.01 -13.17
CA ILE A 353 0.69 -19.78 -13.49
C ILE A 353 -0.42 -18.86 -14.01
N LEU A 354 -0.61 -17.70 -13.40
CA LEU A 354 -1.62 -16.73 -13.83
C LEU A 354 -1.34 -16.24 -15.25
N LEU A 355 -0.11 -15.80 -15.52
CA LEU A 355 0.31 -15.33 -16.85
C LEU A 355 0.21 -16.45 -17.89
N TYR A 356 0.57 -17.68 -17.52
CA TYR A 356 0.42 -18.86 -18.36
C TYR A 356 -1.05 -19.06 -18.77
N ASN A 357 -1.98 -19.06 -17.81
CA ASN A 357 -3.40 -19.29 -18.07
C ASN A 357 -4.02 -18.15 -18.90
N ASN A 358 -3.69 -16.90 -18.58
CA ASN A 358 -4.22 -15.72 -19.28
C ASN A 358 -3.70 -15.58 -20.72
N SER A 359 -2.60 -16.26 -21.06
CA SER A 359 -2.02 -16.22 -22.41
C SER A 359 -2.61 -17.24 -23.39
N ARG A 360 -3.52 -18.12 -22.96
CA ARG A 360 -4.16 -19.15 -23.80
C ARG A 360 -5.18 -18.62 -24.84
N GLY A 361 -5.33 -17.30 -24.94
CA GLY A 361 -6.17 -16.61 -25.92
C GLY A 361 -5.50 -16.37 -27.28
N PRO A 362 -6.03 -15.43 -28.10
CA PRO A 362 -5.43 -15.07 -29.38
C PRO A 362 -3.96 -14.65 -29.25
N LEU A 363 -3.12 -15.16 -30.15
CA LEU A 363 -1.70 -14.83 -30.20
C LEU A 363 -1.50 -13.38 -30.64
N THR A 364 -1.26 -12.52 -29.66
CA THR A 364 -0.94 -11.10 -29.81
C THR A 364 0.46 -10.84 -29.28
N LEU A 365 1.06 -9.69 -29.60
CA LEU A 365 2.35 -9.32 -29.03
C LEU A 365 2.30 -9.32 -27.49
N ASN A 366 1.21 -8.81 -26.91
CA ASN A 366 1.00 -8.81 -25.46
C ASN A 366 0.90 -10.23 -24.90
N SER A 367 0.20 -11.16 -25.56
CA SER A 367 0.14 -12.54 -25.08
C SER A 367 1.51 -13.23 -25.17
N LEU A 368 2.34 -12.91 -26.18
CA LEU A 368 3.72 -13.40 -26.31
C LEU A 368 4.64 -12.84 -25.22
N ILE A 369 4.48 -11.57 -24.84
CA ILE A 369 5.18 -10.97 -23.70
C ILE A 369 4.74 -11.65 -22.40
N SER A 370 3.43 -11.80 -22.16
CA SER A 370 2.88 -12.42 -20.96
C SER A 370 3.33 -13.87 -20.78
N ILE A 371 3.28 -14.71 -21.82
CA ILE A 371 3.73 -16.10 -21.72
C ILE A 371 5.25 -16.20 -21.58
N SER A 372 6.01 -15.28 -22.21
CA SER A 372 7.46 -15.22 -21.98
C SER A 372 7.74 -14.85 -20.53
N ARG A 373 7.06 -13.84 -20.00
CA ARG A 373 7.17 -13.45 -18.60
C ARG A 373 6.84 -14.61 -17.66
N SER A 374 5.81 -15.41 -17.96
CA SER A 374 5.48 -16.63 -17.21
C SER A 374 6.68 -17.57 -17.02
N LEU A 375 7.46 -17.85 -18.08
CA LEU A 375 8.66 -18.68 -17.96
C LEU A 375 9.71 -18.06 -17.03
N TRP A 376 9.95 -16.76 -17.17
CA TRP A 376 10.97 -16.07 -16.36
C TRP A 376 10.58 -15.96 -14.89
N GLU A 377 9.29 -15.81 -14.59
CA GLU A 377 8.76 -15.88 -13.23
C GLU A 377 8.91 -17.30 -12.63
N ALA A 378 8.69 -18.36 -13.42
CA ALA A 378 8.93 -19.74 -12.98
C ALA A 378 10.42 -20.02 -12.73
N LYS A 379 11.31 -19.49 -13.57
CA LYS A 379 12.76 -19.60 -13.34
C LYS A 379 13.18 -18.88 -12.06
N ALA A 380 12.66 -17.67 -11.84
CA ALA A 380 12.93 -16.91 -10.62
C ALA A 380 12.47 -17.67 -9.37
N SER A 381 11.29 -18.28 -9.39
CA SER A 381 10.79 -19.05 -8.24
C SER A 381 11.71 -20.23 -7.88
N VAL A 382 12.19 -20.98 -8.89
CA VAL A 382 13.16 -22.07 -8.68
C VAL A 382 14.48 -21.53 -8.14
N ALA A 383 15.02 -20.47 -8.75
CA ALA A 383 16.30 -19.90 -8.36
C ALA A 383 16.29 -19.35 -6.92
N ILE A 384 15.16 -18.75 -6.48
CA ILE A 384 14.98 -18.29 -5.09
C ILE A 384 15.03 -19.48 -4.12
N LEU A 385 14.35 -20.58 -4.41
CA LEU A 385 14.41 -21.78 -3.56
C LEU A 385 15.81 -22.40 -3.52
N ASP A 386 16.53 -22.40 -4.64
CA ASP A 386 17.90 -22.92 -4.71
C ASP A 386 18.92 -22.11 -3.91
N ASN A 387 18.59 -20.85 -3.63
CA ASN A 387 19.44 -19.93 -2.89
C ASN A 387 18.83 -19.53 -1.54
N ALA A 388 17.84 -20.29 -1.04
CA ALA A 388 17.28 -20.08 0.28
C ALA A 388 18.36 -20.35 1.35
N GLU A 389 18.57 -19.40 2.25
CA GLU A 389 19.59 -19.47 3.30
C GLU A 389 18.93 -19.50 4.68
N ARG A 390 19.47 -20.32 5.58
CA ARG A 390 19.09 -20.29 7.00
C ARG A 390 19.74 -19.08 7.67
N LEU A 391 18.98 -18.44 8.54
CA LEU A 391 19.43 -17.27 9.31
C LEU A 391 19.63 -17.57 10.79
N GLY A 392 19.17 -18.73 11.28
CA GLY A 392 19.32 -19.15 12.67
C GLY A 392 18.18 -18.70 13.59
N TYR A 393 17.12 -18.11 13.04
CA TYR A 393 15.94 -17.67 13.77
C TYR A 393 14.73 -18.53 13.36
N SER A 394 14.18 -19.30 14.29
CA SER A 394 13.02 -20.15 14.02
C SER A 394 11.72 -19.48 14.46
N LEU A 395 10.70 -19.54 13.60
CA LEU A 395 9.36 -19.04 13.89
C LEU A 395 8.46 -20.14 14.45
N GLU A 396 7.57 -19.76 15.36
CA GLU A 396 6.56 -20.68 15.89
C GLU A 396 5.42 -20.87 14.88
N TYR A 397 5.21 -22.10 14.43
CA TYR A 397 4.23 -22.42 13.37
C TYR A 397 2.78 -22.02 13.72
N SER A 398 2.38 -22.16 14.99
CA SER A 398 1.04 -21.78 15.49
C SER A 398 0.78 -20.28 15.27
N LYS A 399 1.78 -19.43 15.56
CA LYS A 399 1.72 -17.96 15.41
C LYS A 399 1.75 -17.56 13.95
N LEU A 400 2.61 -18.17 13.15
CA LEU A 400 2.63 -18.00 11.70
C LEU A 400 1.25 -18.29 11.10
N LYS A 401 0.63 -19.41 11.50
CA LYS A 401 -0.71 -19.79 11.04
C LYS A 401 -1.78 -18.77 11.48
N ALA A 402 -1.72 -18.29 12.72
CA ALA A 402 -2.66 -17.30 13.23
C ALA A 402 -2.57 -15.96 12.46
N ILE A 403 -1.35 -15.47 12.25
CA ILE A 403 -1.12 -14.21 11.51
C ILE A 403 -1.44 -14.36 10.02
N SER A 404 -1.06 -15.48 9.41
CA SER A 404 -1.47 -15.81 8.04
C SER A 404 -2.99 -15.79 7.90
N THR A 405 -3.72 -16.47 8.79
CA THR A 405 -5.19 -16.48 8.80
C THR A 405 -5.77 -15.07 8.91
N TYR A 406 -5.18 -14.23 9.77
CA TYR A 406 -5.62 -12.84 9.93
C TYR A 406 -5.41 -11.99 8.68
N ILE A 407 -4.22 -12.08 8.06
CA ILE A 407 -3.90 -11.33 6.84
C ILE A 407 -4.75 -11.81 5.67
N VAL A 408 -4.96 -13.13 5.53
CA VAL A 408 -5.85 -13.71 4.50
C VAL A 408 -7.28 -13.20 4.65
N ALA A 409 -7.83 -13.22 5.87
CA ALA A 409 -9.16 -12.67 6.12
C ALA A 409 -9.23 -11.18 5.78
N THR A 410 -8.15 -10.44 6.04
CA THR A 410 -8.04 -9.00 5.72
C THR A 410 -7.94 -8.75 4.23
N ALA A 411 -7.15 -9.52 3.49
CA ALA A 411 -7.06 -9.44 2.03
C ALA A 411 -8.40 -9.75 1.37
N ARG A 412 -9.16 -10.75 1.84
CA ARG A 412 -10.52 -11.04 1.34
C ARG A 412 -11.48 -9.90 1.60
N SER A 413 -11.46 -9.33 2.81
CA SER A 413 -12.31 -8.18 3.15
C SER A 413 -11.98 -6.98 2.28
N ILE A 414 -10.69 -6.69 2.05
CA ILE A 414 -10.25 -5.60 1.16
C ILE A 414 -10.69 -5.89 -0.27
N ALA A 415 -10.44 -7.08 -0.82
CA ALA A 415 -10.81 -7.44 -2.19
C ALA A 415 -12.32 -7.33 -2.44
N ALA A 416 -13.16 -7.81 -1.51
CA ALA A 416 -14.61 -7.67 -1.60
C ALA A 416 -15.07 -6.21 -1.58
N TYR A 417 -14.37 -5.39 -0.79
CA TYR A 417 -14.67 -3.98 -0.59
C TYR A 417 -14.11 -3.06 -1.69
N THR A 418 -13.11 -3.52 -2.45
CA THR A 418 -12.36 -2.65 -3.38
C THR A 418 -13.26 -2.12 -4.52
N ASN A 419 -14.24 -2.89 -4.99
CA ASN A 419 -15.21 -2.41 -5.99
C ASN A 419 -15.93 -1.13 -5.54
N GLN A 420 -16.23 -1.01 -4.24
CA GLN A 420 -16.89 0.15 -3.68
C GLN A 420 -15.94 1.35 -3.57
N ILE A 421 -14.71 1.14 -3.10
CA ILE A 421 -13.67 2.20 -3.08
C ILE A 421 -13.52 2.79 -4.47
N TYR A 422 -13.44 1.90 -5.48
CA TYR A 422 -13.26 2.29 -6.87
C TYR A 422 -14.46 3.03 -7.44
N SER A 423 -15.68 2.59 -7.10
CA SER A 423 -16.91 3.28 -7.49
C SER A 423 -17.01 4.67 -6.86
N GLU A 424 -16.80 4.79 -5.53
CA GLU A 424 -16.90 6.06 -4.81
C GLU A 424 -15.82 7.06 -5.19
N ALA A 425 -14.59 6.58 -5.44
CA ALA A 425 -13.49 7.41 -5.88
C ALA A 425 -13.40 7.55 -7.41
N ASN A 426 -14.34 6.95 -8.16
CA ASN A 426 -14.41 6.98 -9.63
C ASN A 426 -13.10 6.51 -10.31
N LEU A 427 -12.54 5.40 -9.83
CA LEU A 427 -11.23 4.85 -10.23
C LEU A 427 -11.31 3.72 -11.28
N GLY A 428 -12.51 3.39 -11.77
CA GLY A 428 -12.73 2.31 -12.73
C GLY A 428 -12.91 0.95 -12.04
N GLU A 429 -12.26 -0.08 -12.55
CA GLU A 429 -12.32 -1.44 -11.98
C GLU A 429 -11.03 -1.77 -11.21
N PRO A 430 -11.12 -2.51 -10.11
CA PRO A 430 -9.94 -2.93 -9.37
C PRO A 430 -9.08 -3.96 -10.13
N PRO A 431 -7.79 -4.09 -9.79
CA PRO A 431 -6.91 -5.06 -10.42
C PRO A 431 -7.38 -6.49 -10.13
N SER A 432 -7.89 -7.18 -11.16
CA SER A 432 -8.40 -8.56 -11.05
C SER A 432 -7.37 -9.53 -10.45
N ILE A 433 -6.10 -9.35 -10.81
CA ILE A 433 -4.98 -10.12 -10.26
C ILE A 433 -4.92 -10.07 -8.73
N ALA A 434 -5.22 -8.93 -8.11
CA ALA A 434 -5.20 -8.81 -6.66
C ALA A 434 -6.36 -9.56 -6.01
N ILE A 435 -7.53 -9.56 -6.67
CA ILE A 435 -8.70 -10.32 -6.22
C ILE A 435 -8.42 -11.82 -6.32
N ASP A 436 -7.86 -12.27 -7.44
CA ASP A 436 -7.47 -13.67 -7.65
C ASP A 436 -6.45 -14.14 -6.60
N MET A 437 -5.47 -13.29 -6.24
CA MET A 437 -4.52 -13.57 -5.15
C MET A 437 -5.22 -13.71 -3.79
N ALA A 438 -6.17 -12.83 -3.45
CA ALA A 438 -6.91 -12.91 -2.19
C ALA A 438 -7.76 -14.19 -2.10
N ILE A 439 -8.39 -14.59 -3.20
CA ILE A 439 -9.16 -15.83 -3.30
C ILE A 439 -8.21 -17.03 -3.13
N ALA A 440 -7.13 -17.07 -3.89
CA ALA A 440 -6.13 -18.14 -3.83
C ALA A 440 -5.54 -18.29 -2.42
N ALA A 441 -5.16 -17.19 -1.78
CA ALA A 441 -4.65 -17.17 -0.41
C ALA A 441 -5.63 -17.80 0.61
N SER A 442 -6.93 -17.79 0.32
CA SER A 442 -7.96 -18.28 1.23
C SER A 442 -8.33 -19.75 1.10
N ILE A 443 -7.87 -20.39 0.03
CA ILE A 443 -8.14 -21.81 -0.26
C ILE A 443 -6.89 -22.69 -0.09
N LEU A 444 -5.73 -22.07 0.12
CA LEU A 444 -4.47 -22.76 0.34
C LEU A 444 -4.33 -23.19 1.81
N ASP A 445 -3.91 -24.44 2.00
CA ASP A 445 -3.63 -24.99 3.34
C ASP A 445 -2.27 -24.53 3.91
N ASP A 446 -1.35 -24.10 3.04
CA ASP A 446 -0.01 -23.65 3.43
C ASP A 446 -0.04 -22.20 3.94
N PRO A 447 0.20 -21.96 5.25
CA PRO A 447 0.12 -20.61 5.81
C PRO A 447 1.18 -19.65 5.27
N ILE A 448 2.33 -20.14 4.78
CA ILE A 448 3.39 -19.29 4.22
C ILE A 448 2.92 -18.73 2.87
N ALA A 449 2.49 -19.64 1.98
CA ALA A 449 1.96 -19.28 0.67
C ALA A 449 0.74 -18.35 0.77
N SER A 450 -0.20 -18.68 1.67
CA SER A 450 -1.40 -17.88 1.93
C SER A 450 -1.06 -16.48 2.41
N MET A 451 -0.10 -16.35 3.34
CA MET A 451 0.32 -15.06 3.88
C MET A 451 0.92 -14.17 2.79
N PHE A 452 1.87 -14.69 2.00
CA PHE A 452 2.56 -13.92 0.97
C PHE A 452 1.63 -13.50 -0.17
N LEU A 453 0.73 -14.38 -0.62
CA LEU A 453 -0.29 -13.99 -1.60
C LEU A 453 -1.25 -12.92 -1.06
N ALA A 454 -1.67 -13.03 0.20
CA ALA A 454 -2.54 -12.06 0.82
C ALA A 454 -1.85 -10.69 0.98
N ILE A 455 -0.56 -10.66 1.38
CA ILE A 455 0.25 -9.43 1.41
C ILE A 455 0.34 -8.80 0.02
N ASN A 456 0.64 -9.59 -1.01
CA ASN A 456 0.79 -9.08 -2.37
C ASN A 456 -0.54 -8.55 -2.93
N SER A 457 -1.65 -9.25 -2.67
CA SER A 457 -3.01 -8.78 -2.98
C SER A 457 -3.29 -7.40 -2.37
N ILE A 458 -3.06 -7.25 -1.07
CA ILE A 458 -3.27 -5.98 -0.36
C ILE A 458 -2.39 -4.88 -0.94
N ALA A 459 -1.12 -5.17 -1.21
CA ALA A 459 -0.17 -4.22 -1.78
C ALA A 459 -0.55 -3.77 -3.19
N LEU A 460 -1.08 -4.68 -4.03
CA LEU A 460 -1.54 -4.34 -5.38
C LEU A 460 -2.75 -3.42 -5.35
N ILE A 461 -3.68 -3.66 -4.41
CA ILE A 461 -4.87 -2.81 -4.23
C ILE A 461 -4.48 -1.42 -3.71
N ALA A 462 -3.56 -1.33 -2.76
CA ALA A 462 -3.06 -0.06 -2.25
C ALA A 462 -2.35 0.76 -3.35
N ASP A 463 -1.44 0.12 -4.10
CA ASP A 463 -0.74 0.74 -5.23
C ASP A 463 -1.70 1.22 -6.31
N SER A 464 -2.71 0.43 -6.65
CA SER A 464 -3.68 0.80 -7.69
C SER A 464 -4.58 1.96 -7.27
N ILE A 465 -4.94 2.08 -5.98
CA ILE A 465 -5.62 3.26 -5.44
C ILE A 465 -4.75 4.51 -5.62
N HIS A 466 -3.47 4.44 -5.24
CA HIS A 466 -2.54 5.59 -5.35
C HIS A 466 -2.31 6.04 -6.79
N ARG A 467 -2.08 5.09 -7.71
CA ARG A 467 -1.89 5.40 -9.13
C ARG A 467 -3.12 6.07 -9.74
N SER A 468 -4.32 5.57 -9.44
CA SER A 468 -5.56 6.13 -9.98
C SER A 468 -5.86 7.54 -9.43
N LEU A 469 -5.31 7.89 -8.27
CA LEU A 469 -5.49 9.18 -7.63
C LEU A 469 -4.38 10.20 -7.93
N ASN A 470 -3.39 9.85 -8.77
CA ASN A 470 -2.21 10.68 -9.06
C ASN A 470 -1.56 11.22 -7.78
N THR A 471 -1.46 10.39 -6.74
CA THR A 471 -1.00 10.84 -5.44
C THR A 471 0.47 11.25 -5.47
N SER A 472 0.82 12.24 -4.64
CA SER A 472 2.13 12.91 -4.66
C SER A 472 3.27 11.97 -4.24
N SER A 473 4.51 12.40 -4.53
CA SER A 473 5.74 11.79 -4.01
C SER A 473 5.79 11.65 -2.49
N ASP A 474 4.95 12.40 -1.77
CA ASP A 474 4.91 12.45 -0.32
C ASP A 474 4.34 11.14 0.26
N ILE A 475 3.39 10.52 -0.45
CA ILE A 475 2.80 9.24 -0.02
C ILE A 475 3.84 8.12 -0.06
N LEU A 476 4.58 7.97 -1.16
CA LEU A 476 5.64 6.95 -1.24
C LEU A 476 6.68 7.19 -0.14
N SER A 477 7.07 8.45 0.06
CA SER A 477 8.04 8.81 1.09
C SER A 477 7.56 8.44 2.49
N TYR A 478 6.28 8.66 2.79
CA TYR A 478 5.65 8.24 4.03
C TYR A 478 5.66 6.71 4.20
N ILE A 479 5.23 5.96 3.18
CA ILE A 479 5.18 4.49 3.27
C ILE A 479 6.60 3.91 3.44
N LEU A 480 7.59 4.44 2.70
CA LEU A 480 8.99 4.03 2.84
C LEU A 480 9.51 4.26 4.27
N LEU A 481 9.18 5.40 4.86
CA LEU A 481 9.59 5.76 6.22
C LEU A 481 8.90 4.87 7.27
N LEU A 482 7.61 4.60 7.09
CA LEU A 482 6.85 3.69 7.96
C LEU A 482 7.39 2.26 7.85
N ALA A 483 7.61 1.75 6.64
CA ALA A 483 8.19 0.43 6.39
C ALA A 483 9.58 0.31 7.05
N SER A 484 10.43 1.32 6.89
CA SER A 484 11.74 1.35 7.55
C SER A 484 11.65 1.33 9.08
N THR A 485 10.63 1.99 9.65
CA THR A 485 10.41 2.01 11.11
C THR A 485 9.91 0.65 11.63
N THR A 486 9.13 -0.06 10.84
CA THR A 486 8.66 -1.43 11.15
C THR A 486 9.77 -2.46 10.99
N LEU A 487 10.60 -2.34 9.95
CA LEU A 487 11.73 -3.25 9.68
C LEU A 487 12.70 -3.39 10.85
N ASN A 488 12.95 -2.32 11.59
CA ASN A 488 13.85 -2.32 12.75
C ASN A 488 13.40 -3.24 13.90
N LYS A 489 12.24 -3.90 13.80
CA LYS A 489 11.65 -4.75 14.84
C LYS A 489 11.55 -6.23 14.45
N THR A 490 12.07 -6.60 13.28
CA THR A 490 12.01 -7.96 12.76
C THR A 490 13.38 -8.44 12.29
N ASN A 491 13.61 -9.75 12.30
CA ASN A 491 14.80 -10.37 11.71
C ASN A 491 14.63 -10.70 10.21
N SER A 492 13.62 -10.12 9.55
CA SER A 492 13.37 -10.26 8.12
C SER A 492 14.57 -9.84 7.26
N VAL A 493 14.87 -10.63 6.23
CA VAL A 493 15.89 -10.29 5.20
C VAL A 493 15.26 -10.00 3.83
N ILE A 494 14.06 -10.50 3.57
CA ILE A 494 13.33 -10.20 2.33
C ILE A 494 12.66 -8.83 2.41
N ALA A 495 12.06 -8.45 3.55
CA ALA A 495 11.40 -7.14 3.66
C ALA A 495 12.35 -5.94 3.45
N PRO A 496 13.60 -5.92 3.94
CA PRO A 496 14.58 -4.89 3.57
C PRO A 496 14.86 -4.83 2.06
N SER A 497 14.94 -6.00 1.41
CA SER A 497 15.20 -6.11 -0.03
C SER A 497 14.03 -5.57 -0.86
N LEU A 498 12.79 -5.85 -0.42
CA LEU A 498 11.58 -5.25 -0.99
C LEU A 498 11.57 -3.73 -0.83
N LEU A 499 11.99 -3.22 0.34
CA LEU A 499 12.03 -1.78 0.61
C LEU A 499 13.06 -1.06 -0.27
N ASN A 500 14.26 -1.61 -0.37
CA ASN A 500 15.30 -1.05 -1.22
C ASN A 500 14.90 -1.08 -2.70
N ALA A 501 14.30 -2.19 -3.15
CA ALA A 501 13.77 -2.29 -4.50
C ALA A 501 12.66 -1.25 -4.77
N SER A 502 11.76 -1.05 -3.82
CA SER A 502 10.76 0.02 -3.87
C SER A 502 11.42 1.40 -4.03
N TYR A 503 12.42 1.71 -3.22
CA TYR A 503 13.12 3.00 -3.28
C TYR A 503 13.77 3.23 -4.65
N LYS A 504 14.48 2.22 -5.19
CA LYS A 504 15.19 2.30 -6.46
C LYS A 504 14.26 2.35 -7.67
N LEU A 505 13.17 1.58 -7.64
CA LEU A 505 12.22 1.47 -8.75
C LEU A 505 11.04 2.45 -8.63
N ARG A 506 10.92 3.16 -7.51
CA ARG A 506 9.78 4.02 -7.15
C ARG A 506 8.46 3.25 -7.16
N ASP A 507 8.50 2.02 -6.65
CA ASP A 507 7.39 1.07 -6.71
C ASP A 507 6.62 1.03 -5.37
N TYR A 508 5.39 1.55 -5.36
CA TYR A 508 4.53 1.58 -4.17
C TYR A 508 4.15 0.18 -3.70
N ASN A 509 3.90 -0.75 -4.62
CA ASN A 509 3.51 -2.11 -4.29
C ASN A 509 4.61 -2.79 -3.45
N LEU A 510 5.87 -2.64 -3.85
CA LEU A 510 7.00 -3.18 -3.08
C LEU A 510 7.15 -2.53 -1.69
N ALA A 511 6.84 -1.24 -1.54
CA ALA A 511 6.88 -0.57 -0.24
C ALA A 511 5.84 -1.15 0.72
N VAL A 512 4.62 -1.37 0.23
CA VAL A 512 3.52 -1.94 1.03
C VAL A 512 3.77 -3.41 1.35
N GLN A 513 4.31 -4.20 0.41
CA GLN A 513 4.73 -5.57 0.70
C GLN A 513 5.79 -5.60 1.82
N SER A 514 6.81 -4.75 1.75
CA SER A 514 7.82 -4.63 2.81
C SER A 514 7.19 -4.28 4.15
N LEU A 515 6.31 -3.27 4.19
CA LEU A 515 5.62 -2.84 5.41
C LEU A 515 4.84 -3.99 6.07
N LEU A 516 4.00 -4.67 5.29
CA LEU A 516 3.12 -5.73 5.79
C LEU A 516 3.89 -6.98 6.20
N LEU A 517 4.92 -7.37 5.43
CA LEU A 517 5.78 -8.49 5.79
C LEU A 517 6.55 -8.20 7.09
N SER A 518 7.11 -6.99 7.21
CA SER A 518 7.80 -6.56 8.43
C SER A 518 6.88 -6.60 9.65
N TRP A 519 5.65 -6.09 9.48
CA TRP A 519 4.64 -6.08 10.52
C TRP A 519 4.22 -7.50 10.93
N ALA A 520 3.96 -8.37 9.96
CA ALA A 520 3.57 -9.75 10.20
C ALA A 520 4.64 -10.51 11.00
N LEU A 521 5.90 -10.41 10.56
CA LEU A 521 7.02 -11.08 11.20
C LEU A 521 7.31 -10.51 12.60
N THR A 522 7.24 -9.18 12.77
CA THR A 522 7.36 -8.54 14.09
C THR A 522 6.37 -9.14 15.11
N ILE A 523 5.11 -9.39 14.69
CA ILE A 523 4.09 -9.96 15.59
C ILE A 523 4.35 -11.46 15.84
N ILE A 524 4.78 -12.21 14.84
CA ILE A 524 5.12 -13.63 14.98
C ILE A 524 6.30 -13.79 15.97
N GLU A 525 7.27 -12.87 15.92
CA GLU A 525 8.48 -12.88 16.74
C GLU A 525 8.25 -12.43 18.21
N ASN A 526 7.43 -11.40 18.48
CA ASN A 526 7.41 -10.68 19.77
C ASN A 526 6.21 -10.92 20.72
N SER A 527 5.56 -12.08 20.70
CA SER A 527 4.23 -12.23 21.33
C SER A 527 4.16 -12.34 22.88
N THR A 528 5.07 -11.72 23.65
CA THR A 528 5.01 -11.71 25.14
C THR A 528 4.88 -10.34 25.81
N GLU A 529 4.74 -9.23 25.08
CA GLU A 529 4.63 -7.91 25.75
C GLU A 529 3.25 -7.26 25.65
N GLU A 530 2.74 -6.85 26.83
CA GLU A 530 1.65 -5.90 27.03
C GLU A 530 1.78 -4.70 26.10
N ALA A 531 0.65 -4.24 25.55
CA ALA A 531 0.45 -3.01 24.77
C ALA A 531 1.69 -2.09 24.73
N ILE A 532 2.51 -2.27 23.69
CA ILE A 532 3.70 -1.44 23.42
C ILE A 532 3.24 -0.07 22.91
N ILE A 533 2.51 0.69 23.74
CA ILE A 533 2.25 2.11 23.50
C ILE A 533 3.37 2.94 24.15
N LYS A 534 4.06 2.39 25.16
CA LYS A 534 5.11 3.12 25.91
C LYS A 534 6.42 3.29 25.17
N THR A 535 6.76 2.44 24.20
CA THR A 535 8.08 2.47 23.54
C THR A 535 8.11 3.35 22.28
N TYR A 536 6.96 3.89 21.86
CA TYR A 536 6.84 4.73 20.65
C TYR A 536 6.70 6.23 20.93
N ILE A 537 6.56 6.62 22.19
CA ILE A 537 6.07 7.96 22.56
C ILE A 537 6.95 8.50 23.69
N GLU A 538 7.74 9.52 23.40
CA GLU A 538 8.37 10.30 24.47
C GLU A 538 7.27 11.05 25.23
N THR A 539 7.17 10.81 26.54
CA THR A 539 6.39 11.68 27.43
C THR A 539 7.09 13.05 27.51
N PRO A 540 6.41 14.16 27.20
CA PRO A 540 7.00 15.48 27.40
C PRO A 540 7.21 15.71 28.89
N THR A 541 8.43 16.11 29.28
CA THR A 541 8.67 16.68 30.61
C THR A 541 7.90 18.00 30.71
N PRO A 542 7.10 18.25 31.76
CA PRO A 542 6.31 19.47 31.85
C PRO A 542 7.26 20.67 31.94
N THR A 543 7.33 21.48 30.89
CA THR A 543 7.97 22.79 30.95
C THR A 543 6.88 23.82 31.21
N ALA A 544 7.04 24.54 32.33
CA ALA A 544 6.19 25.65 32.68
C ALA A 544 6.18 26.68 31.53
N ILE A 545 4.99 27.18 31.21
CA ILE A 545 4.80 28.20 30.19
C ILE A 545 5.40 29.50 30.72
N GLU A 546 6.63 29.80 30.33
CA GLU A 546 7.18 31.16 30.38
C GLU A 546 7.18 31.76 28.96
N ALA A 547 6.77 33.02 28.88
CA ALA A 547 6.58 33.76 27.64
C ALA A 547 7.86 33.76 26.79
N ARG A 548 7.78 33.20 25.58
CA ARG A 548 8.89 33.18 24.61
C ARG A 548 9.25 34.61 24.17
N SER A 549 10.47 35.02 24.51
CA SER A 549 11.20 36.03 23.74
C SER A 549 11.92 35.35 22.56
N ASN A 550 11.97 36.05 21.43
CA ASN A 550 12.51 35.57 20.17
C ASN A 550 14.02 35.25 20.27
N GLN A 551 14.39 33.97 20.23
CA GLN A 551 15.57 33.45 19.51
C GLN A 551 15.68 31.93 19.74
N ASP A 552 15.32 31.15 18.72
CA ASP A 552 16.14 30.03 18.21
C ASP A 552 15.42 29.32 17.05
N LYS A 553 15.90 29.60 15.83
CA LYS A 553 15.52 28.93 14.58
C LYS A 553 16.68 28.06 14.13
N THR A 554 16.75 26.81 14.58
CA THR A 554 17.76 25.85 14.08
C THR A 554 17.20 24.51 13.59
N GLY A 555 15.89 24.24 13.74
CA GLY A 555 15.26 23.04 13.15
C GLY A 555 14.87 23.16 11.65
N GLY A 556 14.66 24.38 11.15
CA GLY A 556 14.16 24.61 9.78
C GLY A 556 15.23 24.72 8.68
N LEU A 557 16.52 24.73 9.02
CA LEU A 557 17.60 24.98 8.07
C LEU A 557 18.01 23.74 7.25
N ALA A 558 17.68 22.52 7.71
CA ALA A 558 17.91 21.29 6.95
C ALA A 558 16.90 21.13 5.79
N TYR A 559 15.64 21.49 6.04
CA TYR A 559 14.55 21.41 5.05
C TYR A 559 14.70 22.43 3.90
N ILE A 560 15.17 23.65 4.23
CA ILE A 560 15.39 24.72 3.23
C ILE A 560 16.62 24.41 2.34
N ARG A 561 17.66 23.74 2.86
CA ARG A 561 18.83 23.36 2.05
C ARG A 561 18.50 22.32 0.98
N LEU A 562 17.62 21.35 1.28
CA LEU A 562 17.16 20.34 0.31
C LEU A 562 16.29 20.95 -0.80
N LEU A 563 15.40 21.89 -0.46
CA LEU A 563 14.60 22.62 -1.47
C LEU A 563 15.44 23.55 -2.34
N SER A 564 16.49 24.18 -1.79
CA SER A 564 17.35 25.10 -2.54
C SER A 564 18.21 24.42 -3.62
N SER A 565 18.64 23.16 -3.42
CA SER A 565 19.38 22.41 -4.45
C SER A 565 18.45 21.90 -5.56
N TYR A 566 17.19 21.62 -5.23
CA TYR A 566 16.18 21.13 -6.18
C TYR A 566 15.67 22.25 -7.12
N VAL A 567 15.47 23.46 -6.57
CA VAL A 567 15.09 24.64 -7.37
C VAL A 567 16.24 25.11 -8.26
N SER A 568 17.49 24.99 -7.80
CA SER A 568 18.68 25.31 -8.60
C SER A 568 18.80 24.39 -9.84
N ASN A 569 18.66 23.08 -9.66
CA ASN A 569 18.81 22.12 -10.77
C ASN A 569 17.66 22.19 -11.78
N THR A 570 16.44 22.47 -11.35
CA THR A 570 15.30 22.65 -12.27
C THR A 570 15.41 23.93 -13.11
N ILE A 571 15.89 25.03 -12.53
CA ILE A 571 16.17 26.27 -13.28
C ILE A 571 17.32 26.06 -14.27
N LEU A 572 18.37 25.32 -13.90
CA LEU A 572 19.50 25.03 -14.80
C LEU A 572 19.08 24.18 -16.01
N ILE A 573 18.24 23.17 -15.79
CA ILE A 573 17.69 22.31 -16.87
C ILE A 573 16.78 23.12 -17.79
N ALA A 574 15.95 24.02 -17.24
CA ALA A 574 15.09 24.90 -18.04
C ALA A 574 15.92 25.87 -18.91
N LEU A 575 16.99 26.45 -18.37
CA LEU A 575 17.89 27.32 -19.13
C LEU A 575 18.64 26.55 -20.24
N LEU A 576 19.06 25.32 -19.98
CA LEU A 576 19.66 24.43 -20.98
C LEU A 576 18.70 24.13 -22.12
N LEU A 577 17.44 23.79 -21.83
CA LEU A 577 16.42 23.54 -22.85
C LEU A 577 16.12 24.77 -23.71
N VAL A 578 16.04 25.96 -23.09
CA VAL A 578 15.84 27.22 -23.83
C VAL A 578 17.02 27.53 -24.74
N SER A 579 18.26 27.29 -24.28
CA SER A 579 19.46 27.50 -25.09
C SER A 579 19.57 26.52 -26.27
N ILE A 580 19.20 25.24 -26.08
CA ILE A 580 19.15 24.25 -27.16
C ILE A 580 18.10 24.65 -28.21
N LEU A 581 16.92 25.13 -27.77
CA LEU A 581 15.87 25.59 -28.67
C LEU A 581 16.31 26.82 -29.48
N ALA A 582 16.99 27.78 -28.84
CA ALA A 582 17.55 28.94 -29.52
C ALA A 582 18.60 28.57 -30.57
N ILE A 583 19.49 27.62 -30.26
CA ILE A 583 20.49 27.11 -31.20
C ILE A 583 19.81 26.40 -32.38
N ALA A 584 18.78 25.59 -32.14
CA ALA A 584 18.01 24.93 -33.20
C ALA A 584 17.34 25.93 -34.14
N ILE A 585 16.77 27.03 -33.61
CA ILE A 585 16.18 28.10 -34.40
C ILE A 585 17.23 28.82 -35.25
N ILE A 586 18.41 29.09 -34.70
CA ILE A 586 19.51 29.73 -35.45
C ILE A 586 20.00 28.81 -36.58
N ILE A 587 20.16 27.51 -36.33
CA ILE A 587 20.55 26.53 -37.35
C ILE A 587 19.49 26.46 -38.46
N ALA A 588 18.20 26.46 -38.10
CA ALA A 588 17.10 26.47 -39.06
C ALA A 588 17.10 27.75 -39.92
N LEU A 589 17.36 28.92 -39.32
CA LEU A 589 17.46 30.19 -40.03
C LEU A 589 18.67 30.25 -40.98
N ILE A 590 19.82 29.70 -40.58
CA ILE A 590 21.00 29.59 -41.43
C ILE A 590 20.74 28.64 -42.61
N ALA A 591 20.10 27.49 -42.35
CA ALA A 591 19.71 26.55 -43.40
C ALA A 591 18.73 27.18 -44.39
N TYR A 592 17.73 27.92 -43.89
CA TYR A 592 16.74 28.66 -44.70
C TYR A 592 17.38 29.75 -45.56
N LYS A 593 18.38 30.48 -45.03
CA LYS A 593 19.10 31.50 -45.80
C LYS A 593 19.97 30.89 -46.91
N LYS A 594 20.50 29.68 -46.68
CA LYS A 594 21.37 28.97 -47.63
C LYS A 594 20.58 28.34 -48.80
N THR A 595 19.31 27.98 -48.60
CA THR A 595 18.43 27.47 -49.66
C THR A 595 17.84 28.56 -50.55
N ARG A 596 17.84 29.83 -50.11
CA ARG A 596 17.39 30.99 -50.93
C ARG A 596 18.49 31.67 -51.76
N LEU A 597 19.75 31.28 -51.58
CA LEU A 597 20.92 31.81 -52.29
C LEU A 597 21.46 30.84 -53.35
N LYS A 598 20.67 29.83 -53.74
CA LYS A 598 20.96 28.93 -54.86
C LYS A 598 19.95 29.12 -55.98
#